data_AF-A0A4Q3BJV9-F1
#
_entry.id   AF-A0A4Q3BJV9-F1
#
_cell.length_a   1.000
_cell.length_b   1.000
_cell.length_c   1.000
_cell.angle_alpha   90.00
_cell.angle_beta   90.00
_cell.angle_gamma   90.00
#
_symmetry.space_group_name_H-M   'P 1'
#
loop_
_entity.id
_entity.type
_entity.pdbx_description
1 polymer ?
#
loop_
_entity_poly.entity_id
_entity_poly.type
_entity_poly.pdbx_seq_one_letter_code
_entity_poly.pdbx_strand_id
1 'polypeptide(L)'
;MISFNEQQLAKVQQIIARYPQGKQKSALLPLLHMAQDNFGGWLDVPVMDYVASLLSIEPIEVYEVASFYSMYNLKPVGKHL
;
A
#
# COMPACT_ATOMS: atom_id res chain seq x y z
N MET A 1 1.69 -0.25 16.08
CA MET A 1 0.56 -0.66 15.23
C MET A 1 0.70 0.09 13.92
N ILE A 2 0.76 -0.60 12.78
CA ILE A 2 0.88 0.06 11.47
C ILE A 2 -0.46 0.74 11.18
N SER A 3 -0.44 2.07 11.02
CA SER A 3 -1.62 2.84 10.69
C SER A 3 -1.21 4.17 10.09
N PHE A 4 -1.98 4.64 9.12
CA PHE A 4 -1.89 6.00 8.62
C PHE A 4 -2.47 6.99 9.65
N ASN A 5 -1.89 8.17 9.74
CA ASN A 5 -2.48 9.30 10.46
C ASN A 5 -3.70 9.87 9.71
N GLU A 6 -4.42 10.80 10.33
CA GLU A 6 -5.67 11.35 9.76
C GLU A 6 -5.48 11.98 8.37
N GLN A 7 -4.40 12.72 8.16
CA GLN A 7 -4.10 13.36 6.87
C GLN A 7 -3.81 12.32 5.78
N GLN A 8 -3.06 11.28 6.13
CA GLN A 8 -2.75 10.16 5.24
C GLN A 8 -4.02 9.36 4.93
N LEU A 9 -4.88 9.10 5.92
CA LEU A 9 -6.16 8.42 5.71
C LEU A 9 -7.08 9.19 4.77
N ALA A 10 -7.15 10.53 4.87
CA ALA A 10 -7.88 11.34 3.91
C ALA A 10 -7.35 11.16 2.48
N LYS A 11 -6.02 11.11 2.31
CA LYS A 11 -5.39 10.86 1.00
C LYS A 11 -5.66 9.43 0.50
N VAL A 12 -5.65 8.43 1.38
CA VAL A 12 -6.04 7.05 1.04
C VAL A 12 -7.47 7.03 0.51
N GLN A 13 -8.42 7.66 1.19
CA GLN A 13 -9.81 7.73 0.74
C GLN A 13 -9.93 8.44 -0.62
N GLN A 14 -9.18 9.51 -0.85
CA GLN A 14 -9.11 10.18 -2.15
C GLN A 14 -8.57 9.27 -3.26
N ILE A 15 -7.56 8.44 -2.96
CA ILE A 15 -7.02 7.48 -3.94
C ILE A 15 -8.06 6.41 -4.27
N ILE A 16 -8.71 5.84 -3.25
CA ILE A 16 -9.75 4.81 -3.42
C ILE A 16 -10.92 5.36 -4.24
N ALA A 17 -11.35 6.59 -3.96
CA ALA A 17 -12.48 7.25 -4.62
C ALA A 17 -12.26 7.52 -6.13
N ARG A 18 -11.02 7.40 -6.64
CA ARG A 18 -10.74 7.51 -8.08
C ARG A 18 -11.29 6.32 -8.87
N TYR A 19 -11.60 5.22 -8.20
CA TYR A 19 -12.03 3.98 -8.81
C TYR A 19 -13.50 3.70 -8.47
N PRO A 20 -14.28 3.15 -9.42
CA PRO A 20 -15.67 2.78 -9.16
C PRO A 20 -15.81 1.78 -8.01
N GLN A 21 -16.98 1.77 -7.38
CA GLN A 21 -17.32 0.77 -6.37
C GLN A 21 -17.17 -0.65 -6.96
N GLY A 22 -16.55 -1.56 -6.19
CA GLY A 22 -16.24 -2.92 -6.64
C GLY A 22 -14.93 -3.04 -7.46
N LYS A 23 -14.22 -1.92 -7.67
CA LYS A 23 -12.90 -1.88 -8.33
C LYS A 23 -11.80 -1.31 -7.42
N GLN A 24 -11.95 -1.46 -6.11
CA GLN A 24 -11.00 -0.94 -5.11
C GLN A 24 -9.59 -1.49 -5.29
N LYS A 25 -9.44 -2.72 -5.80
CA LYS A 25 -8.13 -3.31 -6.15
C LYS A 25 -7.30 -2.43 -7.10
N SER A 26 -7.93 -1.64 -7.97
CA SER A 26 -7.22 -0.72 -8.86
C SER A 26 -6.47 0.40 -8.13
N ALA A 27 -6.82 0.68 -6.87
CA ALA A 27 -6.12 1.62 -6.00
C ALA A 27 -4.84 1.05 -5.38
N LEU A 28 -4.54 -0.24 -5.58
CA LEU A 28 -3.47 -0.94 -4.87
C LEU A 28 -2.08 -0.36 -5.16
N LEU A 29 -1.74 -0.11 -6.42
CA LEU A 29 -0.43 0.44 -6.80
C LEU A 29 -0.15 1.81 -6.12
N PRO A 30 -1.04 2.82 -6.26
CA PRO A 30 -0.81 4.10 -5.60
C PRO A 30 -0.86 4.00 -4.06
N LEU A 31 -1.66 3.08 -3.49
CA LEU A 31 -1.63 2.83 -2.04
C LEU A 31 -0.31 2.22 -1.58
N LEU A 32 0.24 1.22 -2.29
CA LEU A 32 1.51 0.59 -1.94
C LEU A 32 2.67 1.57 -2.05
N HIS A 33 2.66 2.44 -3.06
CA HIS A 33 3.65 3.51 -3.17
C HIS A 33 3.58 4.43 -1.94
N MET A 34 2.38 4.90 -1.60
CA MET A 34 2.18 5.72 -0.41
C MET A 34 2.57 4.98 0.87
N ALA A 35 2.25 3.69 1.01
CA ALA A 35 2.63 2.91 2.18
C ALA A 35 4.15 2.80 2.31
N GLN A 36 4.86 2.52 1.22
CA GLN A 36 6.31 2.43 1.21
C GLN A 36 6.97 3.73 1.70
N ASP A 37 6.52 4.88 1.18
CA ASP A 37 7.06 6.19 1.58
C ASP A 37 6.83 6.51 3.06
N ASN A 38 5.69 6.08 3.62
CA ASN A 38 5.30 6.43 4.98
C ASN A 38 5.80 5.43 6.04
N PHE A 39 6.09 4.19 5.66
CA PHE A 39 6.48 3.12 6.58
C PHE A 39 7.94 2.68 6.42
N GLY A 40 8.83 3.64 6.17
CA GLY A 40 10.28 3.43 6.26
C GLY A 40 11.00 3.15 4.93
N GLY A 41 10.30 3.18 3.80
CA GLY A 41 10.89 2.98 2.46
C GLY A 41 10.84 1.55 1.95
N TRP A 42 10.16 0.64 2.66
CA TRP A 42 9.88 -0.72 2.23
C TRP A 42 8.51 -1.20 2.72
N LEU A 43 8.02 -2.29 2.14
CA LEU A 43 6.75 -2.93 2.42
C LEU A 43 6.96 -4.24 3.18
N ASP A 44 6.94 -4.16 4.50
CA ASP A 44 6.93 -5.34 5.36
C ASP A 44 5.55 -6.01 5.37
N VAL A 45 5.47 -7.27 5.80
CA VAL A 45 4.21 -8.04 5.85
C VAL A 45 3.09 -7.29 6.58
N PRO A 46 3.30 -6.71 7.78
CA PRO A 46 2.25 -5.97 8.48
C PRO A 46 1.77 -4.72 7.73
N VAL A 47 2.62 -4.12 6.89
CA VAL A 47 2.26 -2.98 6.04
C VAL A 47 1.37 -3.43 4.89
N MET A 48 1.73 -4.54 4.24
CA MET A 48 0.93 -5.12 3.16
C MET A 48 -0.44 -5.59 3.66
N ASP A 49 -0.51 -6.24 4.83
CA ASP A 49 -1.76 -6.66 5.46
C ASP A 49 -2.67 -5.47 5.80
N TYR A 50 -2.06 -4.38 6.28
CA TYR A 50 -2.78 -3.15 6.54
C TYR A 50 -3.37 -2.56 5.25
N VAL A 51 -2.60 -2.52 4.15
CA VAL A 51 -3.09 -2.06 2.84
C VAL A 51 -4.23 -2.94 2.32
N ALA A 52 -4.14 -4.27 2.50
CA ALA A 52 -5.21 -5.19 2.16
C ALA A 52 -6.51 -4.86 2.91
N SER A 53 -6.41 -4.58 4.21
CA SER A 53 -7.56 -4.20 5.03
C SER A 53 -8.23 -2.90 4.57
N LEU A 54 -7.45 -1.90 4.12
CA LEU A 54 -7.97 -0.62 3.62
C LEU A 54 -8.75 -0.77 2.32
N LEU A 55 -8.36 -1.73 1.47
CA LEU A 55 -9.02 -2.00 0.19
C LEU A 55 -10.09 -3.09 0.27
N SER A 56 -10.20 -3.77 1.42
CA SER A 56 -11.07 -4.94 1.62
C SER A 56 -10.79 -6.04 0.57
N ILE A 57 -9.52 -6.36 0.37
CA ILE A 57 -9.02 -7.44 -0.50
C ILE A 57 -8.19 -8.43 0.30
N GLU A 58 -7.88 -9.58 -0.28
CA GLU A 58 -7.05 -10.59 0.40
C GLU A 58 -5.57 -10.16 0.44
N PRO A 59 -4.84 -10.42 1.54
CA PRO A 59 -3.41 -10.08 1.65
C PRO A 59 -2.56 -10.67 0.52
N ILE A 60 -2.89 -11.87 0.05
CA ILE A 60 -2.18 -12.52 -1.06
C ILE A 60 -2.19 -11.67 -2.34
N GLU A 61 -3.28 -10.97 -2.62
CA GLU A 61 -3.39 -10.08 -3.79
C GLU A 61 -2.43 -8.89 -3.69
N VAL A 62 -2.15 -8.43 -2.46
CA VAL A 62 -1.15 -7.39 -2.20
C VAL A 62 0.25 -7.94 -2.39
N TYR A 63 0.53 -9.12 -1.85
CA TYR A 63 1.86 -9.74 -1.94
C TYR A 63 2.24 -10.03 -3.40
N GLU A 64 1.29 -10.54 -4.20
CA GLU A 64 1.49 -10.78 -5.64
C GLU A 64 1.90 -9.48 -6.35
N VAL A 65 1.18 -8.39 -6.11
CA VAL A 65 1.47 -7.10 -6.75
C VAL A 65 2.79 -6.51 -6.26
N ALA A 66 3.04 -6.54 -4.95
CA ALA A 66 4.25 -5.99 -4.35
C ALA A 66 5.51 -6.75 -4.80
N SER A 67 5.43 -8.06 -5.00
CA SER A 67 6.53 -8.88 -5.53
C SER A 67 6.68 -8.80 -7.05
N PHE A 68 5.60 -8.54 -7.78
CA PHE A 68 5.62 -8.42 -9.23
C PHE A 68 6.28 -7.12 -9.71
N TYR A 69 5.99 -5.99 -9.06
CA TYR A 69 6.55 -4.69 -9.46
C TYR A 69 7.86 -4.39 -8.72
N SER A 70 8.96 -4.35 -9.47
CA SER A 70 10.31 -4.10 -8.94
C SER A 70 10.51 -2.75 -8.24
N MET A 71 9.58 -1.80 -8.40
CA MET A 71 9.62 -0.50 -7.71
C MET A 71 9.35 -0.61 -6.20
N TYR A 72 8.76 -1.72 -5.76
CA TYR A 72 8.46 -1.96 -4.36
C TYR A 72 9.59 -2.71 -3.68
N ASN A 73 10.08 -2.12 -2.60
CA ASN A 73 11.11 -2.72 -1.77
C ASN A 73 10.41 -3.60 -0.73
N LEU A 74 10.64 -4.91 -0.77
CA LEU A 74 10.09 -5.85 0.23
C LEU A 74 11.02 -6.05 1.43
N LYS A 75 12.20 -5.42 1.39
CA LYS A 75 13.23 -5.49 2.43
C LYS A 75 13.79 -4.08 2.65
N PRO A 76 14.38 -3.80 3.82
CA PRO A 76 15.02 -2.53 4.07
C PRO A 76 16.05 -2.19 2.99
N VAL A 77 15.96 -0.98 2.48
CA VAL A 77 16.86 -0.44 1.47
C VAL A 77 17.62 0.76 2.01
N GLY A 78 18.81 1.02 1.45
CA GLY A 78 19.61 2.18 1.80
C GLY A 78 18.89 3.50 1.47
N LYS A 79 19.29 4.58 2.15
CA LYS A 79 18.66 5.91 2.02
C LYS A 79 18.93 6.63 0.68
N HIS A 80 19.79 6.07 -0.18
CA HIS A 80 20.26 6.67 -1.44
C HIS A 80 20.12 5.69 -2.61
N LEU A 81 18.96 5.06 -2.73
CA LEU A 81 18.58 4.28 -3.92
C LEU A 81 17.71 5.13 -4.84
#